data_AF-A0A1B6HEL3-F1
#
_entry.id   AF-A0A1B6HEL3-F1
#
_cell.length_a   1.000
_cell.length_b   1.000
_cell.length_c   1.000
_cell.angle_alpha   90.00
_cell.angle_beta   90.00
_cell.angle_gamma   90.00
#
_symmetry.space_group_name_H-M   'P 1'
#
loop_
_entity.id
_entity.type
_entity.pdbx_description
1 polymer ?
#
loop_
_entity_poly.entity_id
_entity_poly.type
_entity_poly.pdbx_seq_one_letter_code
_entity_poly.pdbx_strand_id
1 'polypeptide(L)'
;QMCSKLNNLEVMKTSIHLILLTLCAPILGISTGNNTSDINCENSDDCSSDKVCLDFKCEDPCLGVCGFNTVCHTVNNVYMCACKPGYIGYPFGGCYPEGHIRLECTMNSDCPDEMECKNKYCGDVCKHACGLN
;
A
#
# COMPACT_ATOMS: atom_id res chain seq x y z
N GLN A 1 42.70 -7.24 17.06
CA GLN A 1 41.38 -6.65 17.36
C GLN A 1 41.55 -5.69 18.54
N MET A 2 41.67 -4.39 18.28
CA MET A 2 41.72 -3.36 19.32
C MET A 2 40.33 -2.79 19.49
N CYS A 3 39.74 -3.00 20.67
CA CYS A 3 39.00 -1.95 21.38
C CYS A 3 38.84 -2.39 22.84
N SER A 4 39.88 -2.13 23.62
CA SER A 4 39.76 -1.96 25.06
C SER A 4 39.66 -0.46 25.30
N LYS A 5 38.62 0.01 25.99
CA LYS A 5 38.70 1.08 27.00
C LYS A 5 37.33 1.31 27.63
N LEU A 6 37.29 1.07 28.95
CA LEU A 6 36.58 1.81 30.02
C LEU A 6 35.06 1.97 29.95
N ASN A 7 34.30 1.97 31.04
CA ASN A 7 34.46 1.52 32.43
C ASN A 7 33.04 1.61 33.02
N ASN A 8 32.68 0.63 33.84
CA ASN A 8 31.42 0.54 34.58
C ASN A 8 31.17 1.76 35.47
N LEU A 9 30.48 2.81 34.96
CA LEU A 9 29.96 3.90 35.79
C LEU A 9 28.74 4.62 35.17
N GLU A 10 27.83 3.91 34.49
CA GLU A 10 26.62 4.54 33.91
C GLU A 10 25.29 3.88 34.29
N VAL A 11 25.25 2.98 35.28
CA VAL A 11 24.00 2.25 35.63
C VAL A 11 23.23 2.90 36.80
N MET A 12 23.68 4.02 37.37
CA MET A 12 22.96 4.74 38.45
C MET A 12 22.87 6.26 38.26
N LYS A 13 22.50 6.74 37.06
CA LYS A 13 22.09 8.15 36.84
C LYS A 13 20.76 8.31 36.09
N THR A 14 19.94 7.26 36.11
CA THR A 14 18.70 7.11 35.33
C THR A 14 17.48 7.89 35.83
N SER A 15 17.53 8.58 36.98
CA SER A 15 16.34 9.27 37.51
C SER A 15 16.36 10.80 37.40
N ILE A 16 17.52 11.44 37.21
CA ILE A 16 17.62 12.92 37.17
C ILE A 16 17.87 13.44 35.75
N HIS A 17 18.49 12.65 34.86
CA HIS A 17 18.73 13.05 33.48
C HIS A 17 17.44 13.10 32.62
N LEU A 18 16.39 12.38 33.02
CA LEU A 18 15.11 12.38 32.31
C LEU A 18 14.27 13.65 32.58
N ILE A 19 14.53 14.36 33.67
CA ILE A 19 13.79 15.57 34.06
C ILE A 19 14.34 16.82 33.35
N LEU A 20 15.61 16.84 32.95
CA LEU A 20 16.21 17.96 32.22
C LEU A 20 15.89 17.95 30.71
N LEU A 21 15.59 16.80 30.11
CA LEU A 21 15.25 16.71 28.69
C LEU A 21 13.82 17.16 28.36
N THR A 22 12.90 17.14 29.33
CA THR A 22 11.49 17.53 29.12
C THR A 22 11.24 19.03 29.21
N LEU A 23 12.19 19.84 29.69
CA LEU A 23 12.09 21.30 29.77
C LEU A 23 12.62 22.03 28.52
N CYS A 24 13.23 21.32 27.56
CA CYS A 24 13.75 21.88 26.30
C CYS A 24 12.92 21.51 25.05
N ALA A 25 11.70 20.99 25.24
CA ALA A 25 10.85 20.53 24.16
C ALA A 25 10.05 21.59 23.34
N PRO A 26 10.12 22.93 23.53
CA PRO A 26 9.38 23.83 22.63
C PRO A 26 10.19 24.35 21.43
N ILE A 27 11.48 23.96 21.23
CA ILE A 27 12.34 24.64 20.23
C ILE A 27 12.79 23.74 19.05
N LEU A 28 12.66 22.41 19.13
CA LEU A 28 13.16 21.52 18.05
C LEU A 28 12.13 21.09 17.00
N GLY A 29 10.87 21.54 17.08
CA GLY A 29 9.84 21.14 16.09
C GLY A 29 9.68 19.62 15.96
N ILE A 30 10.14 18.86 16.97
CA ILE A 30 9.93 17.42 17.03
C ILE A 30 8.47 17.28 17.39
N SER A 31 7.64 17.10 16.36
CA SER A 31 6.40 16.35 16.50
C SER A 31 6.79 15.04 17.18
N THR A 32 6.59 14.96 18.49
CA THR A 32 6.25 13.69 19.08
C THR A 32 5.03 13.27 18.27
N GLY A 33 5.23 12.36 17.32
CA GLY A 33 4.17 11.68 16.58
C GLY A 33 3.35 10.92 17.60
N ASN A 34 2.52 11.67 18.30
CA ASN A 34 1.60 11.18 19.27
C ASN A 34 0.47 10.55 18.46
N ASN A 35 0.65 9.30 18.04
CA ASN A 35 -0.45 8.47 17.60
C ASN A 35 -1.29 8.03 18.82
N THR A 36 -1.75 9.00 19.63
CA THR A 36 -2.96 8.84 20.46
C THR A 36 -4.11 9.57 19.76
N SER A 37 -4.30 9.23 18.50
CA SER A 37 -5.50 9.55 17.74
C SER A 37 -6.38 8.30 17.65
N ASP A 38 -6.59 7.60 18.76
CA ASP A 38 -7.91 7.00 19.02
C ASP A 38 -8.86 8.17 19.38
N ILE A 39 -8.96 9.13 18.45
CA ILE A 39 -9.99 10.15 18.49
C ILE A 39 -11.25 9.40 18.07
N ASN A 40 -12.20 9.39 18.99
CA ASN A 40 -13.58 9.07 18.70
C ASN A 40 -14.05 10.06 17.62
N CYS A 41 -13.97 9.66 16.36
CA CYS A 41 -14.46 10.48 15.26
C CYS A 41 -15.98 10.36 15.19
N GLU A 42 -16.68 11.44 14.84
CA GLU A 42 -18.11 11.40 14.56
C GLU A 42 -18.36 11.50 13.04
N ASN A 43 -17.46 12.18 12.32
CA ASN A 43 -17.51 12.34 10.88
C ASN A 43 -16.14 12.08 10.24
N SER A 44 -16.12 11.73 8.95
CA SER A 44 -14.86 11.51 8.23
C SER A 44 -13.97 12.75 8.13
N ASP A 45 -14.54 13.95 8.27
CA ASP A 45 -13.81 15.22 8.31
C ASP A 45 -12.96 15.37 9.59
N ASP A 46 -13.24 14.57 10.63
CA ASP A 46 -12.42 14.51 11.86
C ASP A 46 -11.12 13.73 11.62
N CYS A 47 -11.05 12.98 10.52
CA CYS A 47 -9.89 12.19 10.14
C CYS A 47 -9.05 12.93 9.09
N SER A 48 -7.77 12.55 9.00
CA SER A 48 -6.92 12.94 7.88
C SER A 48 -7.59 12.57 6.53
N SER A 49 -7.30 13.33 5.47
CA SER A 49 -7.94 13.18 4.15
C SER A 49 -7.79 11.80 3.50
N ASP A 50 -6.88 10.97 4.00
CA ASP A 50 -6.60 9.60 3.59
C ASP A 50 -7.39 8.53 4.37
N LYS A 51 -8.18 8.92 5.38
CA LYS A 51 -8.93 8.01 6.27
C LYS A 51 -10.42 8.31 6.30
N VAL A 52 -11.21 7.39 6.84
CA VAL A 52 -12.66 7.56 7.07
C VAL A 52 -13.02 7.20 8.49
N CYS A 53 -14.11 7.78 9.00
CA CYS A 53 -14.62 7.41 10.31
C CYS A 53 -15.47 6.14 10.21
N LEU A 54 -15.00 5.03 10.79
CA LEU A 54 -15.72 3.76 10.91
C LEU A 54 -15.73 3.33 12.37
N ASP A 55 -16.91 3.10 12.93
CA ASP A 55 -17.09 2.70 14.34
C ASP A 55 -16.33 3.60 15.34
N PHE A 56 -16.44 4.92 15.12
CA PHE A 56 -15.75 5.96 15.90
C PHE A 56 -14.22 5.91 15.82
N LYS A 57 -13.67 5.29 14.78
CA LYS A 57 -12.23 5.19 14.57
C LYS A 57 -11.85 5.60 13.15
N CYS A 58 -10.76 6.36 13.03
CA CYS A 58 -10.20 6.71 11.74
C CYS A 58 -9.48 5.53 11.11
N GLU A 59 -10.12 4.90 10.14
CA GLU A 59 -9.63 3.70 9.45
C GLU A 59 -9.26 4.01 7.99
N ASP A 60 -8.38 3.18 7.42
CA ASP A 60 -8.03 3.27 6.01
C ASP A 60 -9.16 2.67 5.15
N PRO A 61 -9.85 3.47 4.31
CA PRO A 61 -10.95 2.99 3.48
C PRO A 61 -10.50 1.99 2.40
N CYS A 62 -9.19 1.89 2.10
CA CYS A 62 -8.64 1.02 1.07
C CYS A 62 -8.48 -0.44 1.50
N LEU A 63 -8.63 -0.76 2.79
CA LEU A 63 -8.42 -2.11 3.30
C LEU A 63 -9.53 -3.06 2.83
N GLY A 64 -9.18 -3.96 1.91
CA GLY A 64 -10.03 -5.06 1.47
C GLY A 64 -11.13 -4.70 0.47
N VAL A 65 -11.15 -3.46 -0.04
CA VAL A 65 -12.20 -2.97 -0.96
C VAL A 65 -11.84 -3.11 -2.45
N CYS A 66 -10.55 -3.04 -2.80
CA CYS A 66 -10.09 -3.13 -4.18
C CYS A 66 -9.69 -4.55 -4.57
N GLY A 67 -9.87 -4.89 -5.85
CA GLY A 67 -9.48 -6.17 -6.41
C GLY A 67 -7.96 -6.33 -6.59
N PHE A 68 -7.51 -7.49 -7.04
CA PHE A 68 -6.09 -7.75 -7.28
C PHE A 68 -5.52 -6.91 -8.45
N ASN A 69 -4.21 -6.65 -8.44
CA ASN A 69 -3.50 -5.81 -9.42
C ASN A 69 -4.05 -4.37 -9.57
N THR A 70 -4.54 -3.81 -8.47
CA THR A 70 -5.05 -2.44 -8.42
C THR A 70 -4.20 -1.56 -7.52
N VAL A 71 -4.44 -0.26 -7.59
CA VAL A 71 -3.98 0.76 -6.64
C VAL A 71 -5.23 1.44 -6.08
N CYS A 72 -5.25 1.63 -4.77
CA CYS A 72 -6.29 2.41 -4.11
C CYS A 72 -5.78 3.82 -3.85
N HIS A 73 -6.62 4.82 -4.13
CA HIS A 73 -6.36 6.22 -3.86
C HIS A 73 -7.51 6.80 -3.05
N THR A 74 -7.19 7.48 -1.96
CA THR A 74 -8.19 8.22 -1.16
C THR A 74 -8.11 9.71 -1.50
N VAL A 75 -9.23 10.29 -1.91
CA VAL A 75 -9.38 11.71 -2.18
C VAL A 75 -10.65 12.20 -1.50
N ASN A 76 -10.53 13.21 -0.63
CA ASN A 76 -11.65 13.75 0.16
C ASN A 76 -12.41 12.66 0.95
N ASN A 77 -11.67 11.79 1.65
CA ASN A 77 -12.24 10.69 2.43
C ASN A 77 -13.07 9.68 1.59
N VAL A 78 -12.92 9.69 0.26
CA VAL A 78 -13.52 8.71 -0.65
C VAL A 78 -12.41 7.91 -1.31
N TYR A 79 -12.53 6.59 -1.26
CA TYR A 79 -11.58 5.68 -1.91
C TYR A 79 -11.97 5.42 -3.37
N MET A 80 -10.96 5.29 -4.22
CA MET A 80 -11.09 4.94 -5.62
C MET A 80 -10.08 3.85 -5.96
N CYS A 81 -10.55 2.77 -6.58
CA CYS A 81 -9.71 1.70 -7.10
C CYS A 81 -9.39 1.97 -8.57
N ALA A 82 -8.11 1.90 -8.93
CA ALA A 82 -7.64 1.97 -10.32
C ALA A 82 -6.75 0.77 -10.64
N CYS A 83 -6.74 0.31 -11.89
CA CYS A 83 -5.78 -0.72 -12.30
C CYS A 83 -4.35 -0.15 -12.25
N LYS A 84 -3.37 -1.00 -11.90
CA LYS A 84 -1.97 -0.63 -12.03
C LYS A 84 -1.61 -0.29 -13.49
N PRO A 85 -0.60 0.55 -13.75
CA PRO A 85 -0.12 0.78 -15.11
C PRO A 85 0.19 -0.54 -15.83
N GLY A 86 -0.28 -0.69 -17.07
CA GLY A 86 -0.16 -1.94 -17.83
C GLY A 86 -1.14 -3.04 -17.41
N TYR A 87 -2.21 -2.71 -16.67
CA TYR A 87 -3.31 -3.62 -16.34
C TYR A 87 -4.67 -3.01 -16.71
N ILE A 88 -5.59 -3.85 -17.17
CA ILE A 88 -6.97 -3.52 -17.52
C ILE A 88 -7.97 -4.46 -16.84
N GLY A 89 -9.21 -4.01 -16.66
CA GLY A 89 -10.26 -4.80 -16.05
C GLY A 89 -11.21 -3.95 -15.21
N TYR A 90 -11.93 -4.60 -14.30
CA TYR A 90 -12.82 -3.95 -13.35
C TYR A 90 -12.10 -3.79 -12.00
N PRO A 91 -11.70 -2.57 -11.58
CA PRO A 91 -10.81 -2.40 -10.42
C PRO A 91 -11.32 -2.99 -9.09
N PHE A 92 -12.63 -3.09 -8.88
CA PHE A 92 -13.17 -3.75 -7.68
C PHE A 92 -13.16 -5.29 -7.79
N GLY A 93 -13.23 -5.84 -9.01
CA GLY A 93 -13.14 -7.28 -9.26
C GLY A 93 -11.71 -7.79 -9.55
N GLY A 94 -10.80 -6.88 -9.87
CA GLY A 94 -9.40 -7.14 -10.19
C GLY A 94 -9.05 -6.85 -11.65
N CYS A 95 -7.75 -6.64 -11.88
CA CYS A 95 -7.20 -6.28 -13.19
C CYS A 95 -6.18 -7.32 -13.68
N TYR A 96 -6.04 -7.41 -14.99
CA TYR A 96 -5.14 -8.33 -15.70
C TYR A 96 -4.18 -7.54 -16.58
N PRO A 97 -2.98 -8.05 -16.89
CA PRO A 97 -2.02 -7.29 -17.68
C PRO A 97 -2.60 -6.95 -19.07
N GLU A 98 -2.36 -5.72 -19.54
CA GLU A 98 -2.70 -5.28 -20.89
C GLU A 98 -2.08 -6.25 -21.92
N GLY A 99 -2.92 -6.76 -22.82
CA GLY A 99 -2.57 -7.86 -23.73
C GLY A 99 -3.19 -9.21 -23.37
N HIS A 100 -3.63 -9.41 -22.12
CA HIS A 100 -4.59 -10.47 -21.79
C HIS A 100 -6.00 -9.99 -22.15
N ILE A 101 -6.28 -9.93 -23.44
CA ILE A 101 -7.63 -9.75 -23.92
C ILE A 101 -8.44 -10.95 -23.40
N ARG A 102 -9.33 -10.70 -22.44
CA ARG A 102 -10.36 -11.66 -22.01
C ARG A 102 -11.43 -11.79 -23.10
N LEU A 103 -11.00 -12.02 -24.34
CA LEU A 103 -11.87 -12.43 -25.42
C LEU A 103 -12.16 -13.89 -25.16
N GLU A 104 -13.44 -14.16 -24.92
CA GLU A 104 -13.89 -15.53 -24.78
C GLU A 104 -13.68 -16.23 -26.12
N CYS A 105 -12.79 -17.21 -26.13
CA CYS A 105 -12.46 -17.99 -27.31
C CYS A 105 -12.95 -19.43 -27.14
N THR A 106 -13.29 -20.06 -28.25
CA THR A 106 -13.55 -21.50 -28.34
C THR A 106 -12.47 -22.19 -29.16
N MET A 107 -11.84 -21.46 -30.09
CA MET A 107 -10.77 -21.93 -30.96
C MET A 107 -9.64 -20.88 -31.06
N ASN A 108 -8.45 -21.30 -31.49
CA ASN A 108 -7.31 -20.39 -31.67
C ASN A 108 -7.57 -19.29 -32.72
N SER A 109 -8.40 -19.57 -33.73
CA SER A 109 -8.81 -18.58 -34.74
C SER A 109 -9.65 -17.44 -34.19
N ASP A 110 -10.23 -17.60 -33.00
CA ASP A 110 -11.03 -16.56 -32.36
C ASP A 110 -10.13 -15.51 -31.73
N CYS A 111 -8.84 -15.81 -31.56
CA CYS A 111 -7.86 -14.94 -30.95
C CYS A 111 -7.19 -14.04 -31.99
N PRO A 112 -7.01 -12.74 -31.68
CA PRO A 112 -6.21 -11.86 -32.52
C PRO A 112 -4.72 -12.25 -32.45
N ASP A 113 -3.98 -11.98 -33.53
CA ASP A 113 -2.55 -12.28 -33.65
C ASP A 113 -2.19 -13.77 -33.45
N GLU A 114 -0.94 -14.10 -33.14
CA GLU A 114 -0.45 -15.47 -32.90
C GLU A 114 -0.82 -16.00 -31.50
N MET A 115 -1.96 -15.57 -30.94
CA MET A 115 -2.41 -15.99 -29.62
C MET A 115 -3.10 -17.36 -29.65
N GLU A 116 -2.98 -18.10 -28.56
CA GLU A 116 -3.64 -19.39 -28.37
C GLU A 116 -4.86 -19.26 -27.47
N CYS A 117 -5.89 -20.04 -27.77
CA CYS A 117 -7.05 -20.15 -26.90
C CYS A 117 -6.75 -21.09 -25.73
N LYS A 118 -6.55 -20.54 -24.52
CA LYS A 118 -6.30 -21.30 -23.28
C LYS A 118 -7.37 -21.01 -22.25
N ASN A 119 -8.05 -22.06 -21.76
CA ASN A 119 -9.11 -21.95 -20.75
C ASN A 119 -10.18 -20.91 -21.12
N LYS A 120 -10.56 -20.86 -22.41
CA LYS A 120 -11.49 -19.88 -23.01
C LYS A 120 -11.00 -18.44 -23.08
N TYR A 121 -9.71 -18.19 -22.90
CA TYR A 121 -9.13 -16.86 -23.04
C TYR A 121 -7.94 -16.88 -23.98
N CYS A 122 -7.83 -15.84 -24.79
CA CYS A 122 -6.67 -15.66 -25.67
C CYS A 122 -5.44 -15.30 -24.85
N GLY A 123 -4.37 -16.06 -25.03
CA GLY A 123 -3.09 -15.87 -24.35
C GLY A 123 -1.93 -15.89 -25.33
N ASP A 124 -0.97 -15.01 -25.09
CA ASP A 124 0.26 -14.93 -25.88
C ASP A 124 1.16 -16.16 -25.64
N VAL A 125 1.58 -16.82 -26.71
CA VAL A 125 2.56 -17.92 -26.72
C VAL A 125 3.99 -17.39 -26.70
N CYS A 126 4.22 -16.19 -27.22
CA CYS A 126 5.52 -15.61 -27.51
C CYS A 126 6.20 -14.95 -26.29
N LYS A 127 5.54 -14.84 -25.13
CA LYS A 127 6.19 -14.29 -23.93
C LYS A 127 7.26 -15.20 -23.32
N HIS A 128 7.39 -16.45 -23.77
CA HIS A 128 8.37 -17.42 -23.26
C HIS A 128 9.21 -18.15 -24.33
N ALA A 129 9.14 -17.77 -25.62
CA ALA A 129 9.80 -18.54 -26.68
C ALA A 129 10.64 -17.72 -27.68
N CYS A 130 11.10 -16.52 -27.32
CA CYS A 130 12.19 -15.88 -28.06
C CYS A 130 13.53 -16.37 -27.50
N GLY A 131 13.91 -17.61 -27.84
CA GLY A 131 15.30 -18.04 -27.73
C GLY A 131 16.14 -17.22 -28.70
N LEU A 132 17.13 -16.50 -28.17
CA LEU A 132 18.19 -15.88 -28.95
C LEU A 132 18.89 -16.95 -29.80
N ASN A 133 18.66 -16.93 -31.11
CA ASN A 133 19.60 -17.41 -32.13
C ASN A 133 19.35 -16.67 -33.44
#